data_AF-A0A968EZY9-F1
#
_entry.id   AF-A0A968EZY9-F1
#
_cell.length_a   1.000
_cell.length_b   1.000
_cell.length_c   1.000
_cell.angle_alpha   90.00
_cell.angle_beta   90.00
_cell.angle_gamma   90.00
#
_symmetry.space_group_name_H-M   'P 1'
#
loop_
_entity.id
_entity.type
_entity.pdbx_description
1 polymer ?
#
loop_
_entity_poly.entity_id
_entity_poly.type
_entity_poly.pdbx_seq_one_letter_code
_entity_poly.pdbx_strand_id
1 'polypeptide(L)'
;MLHPQAIYLHGAAQYQVDELDWEGRKAIVKEVDVDYFTDAESKTDLKVLTVERQDEPSMSGWGEISLTTVTVLFKKVKFFTHENVGSGKVSLPEIEMSTTSFWQEFPLEIYDQINVDREKMGEVLRGMANCLGDIAPLYILCDRKDIGSISNVKAKFSEKPTLYLYDRVPGGVGFSEKIFTMKKEIYKAARYLIKSCACEAGCPSCIGPPPDNNPIRKNLAVILFDYLIDLK
;
A
#
# COMPACT_ATOMS: atom_id res chain seq x y z
N MET A 1 -7.53 9.30 13.15
CA MET A 1 -7.24 10.46 14.03
C MET A 1 -8.21 10.54 15.20
N LEU A 2 -9.52 10.38 15.01
CA LEU A 2 -10.47 10.32 16.13
C LEU A 2 -10.90 8.87 16.39
N HIS A 3 -10.79 8.46 17.64
CA HIS A 3 -11.30 7.23 18.20
C HIS A 3 -11.57 7.48 19.69
N PRO A 4 -12.36 6.64 20.38
CA PRO A 4 -12.48 6.75 21.83
C PRO A 4 -11.10 6.77 22.49
N GLN A 5 -10.88 7.71 23.42
CA GLN A 5 -9.60 7.98 24.11
C GLN A 5 -8.48 8.64 23.27
N ALA A 6 -8.74 9.07 22.03
CA ALA A 6 -7.76 9.82 21.25
C ALA A 6 -7.48 11.20 21.87
N ILE A 7 -6.26 11.69 21.76
CA ILE A 7 -5.88 13.08 22.03
C ILE A 7 -5.90 13.83 20.69
N TYR A 8 -6.84 14.76 20.57
CA TYR A 8 -7.00 15.67 19.45
C TYR A 8 -6.36 17.01 19.78
N LEU A 9 -5.50 17.49 18.87
CA LEU A 9 -4.81 18.77 19.02
C LEU A 9 -5.43 19.78 18.06
N HIS A 10 -5.91 20.92 18.59
CA HIS A 10 -6.50 21.99 17.79
C HIS A 10 -5.95 23.34 18.23
N GLY A 11 -5.15 23.99 17.38
CA GLY A 11 -4.53 25.27 17.72
C GLY A 11 -3.68 25.23 19.01
N ALA A 12 -2.95 24.12 19.22
CA ALA A 12 -2.18 23.79 20.43
C ALA A 12 -3.02 23.45 21.69
N ALA A 13 -4.33 23.68 21.70
CA ALA A 13 -5.20 23.15 22.74
C ALA A 13 -5.38 21.64 22.58
N GLN A 14 -5.41 20.90 23.69
CA GLN A 14 -5.49 19.45 23.70
C GLN A 14 -6.88 19.01 24.19
N TYR A 15 -7.45 18.07 23.47
CA TYR A 15 -8.77 17.53 23.77
C TYR A 15 -8.73 16.01 23.78
N GLN A 16 -9.23 15.38 24.82
CA GLN A 16 -9.44 13.93 24.83
C GLN A 16 -10.84 13.61 24.32
N VAL A 17 -10.93 12.67 23.38
CA VAL A 17 -12.20 12.10 22.91
C VAL A 17 -12.76 11.18 23.99
N ASP A 18 -13.89 11.57 24.58
CA ASP A 18 -14.62 10.74 25.55
C ASP A 18 -15.54 9.75 24.83
N GLU A 19 -16.29 10.23 23.83
CA GLU A 19 -17.24 9.43 23.06
C GLU A 19 -17.15 9.78 21.58
N LEU A 20 -17.28 8.76 20.73
CA LEU A 20 -17.36 8.92 19.28
C LEU A 20 -18.67 8.30 18.78
N ASP A 21 -19.62 9.16 18.44
CA ASP A 21 -20.82 8.80 17.71
C ASP A 21 -20.49 8.69 16.22
N TRP A 22 -20.27 7.46 15.77
CA TRP A 22 -19.89 7.16 14.39
C TRP A 22 -21.01 7.46 13.40
N GLU A 23 -22.27 7.11 13.74
CA GLU A 23 -23.42 7.30 12.86
C GLU A 23 -23.80 8.78 12.75
N GLY A 24 -23.84 9.49 13.88
CA GLY A 24 -24.12 10.92 13.94
C GLY A 24 -22.95 11.81 13.53
N ARG A 25 -21.77 11.22 13.24
CA ARG A 25 -20.52 11.90 12.85
C ARG A 25 -20.09 12.97 13.85
N LYS A 26 -20.17 12.66 15.15
CA LYS A 26 -19.84 13.57 16.25
C LYS A 26 -18.81 12.94 17.19
N ALA A 27 -17.81 13.74 17.56
CA ALA A 27 -16.89 13.41 18.63
C ALA A 27 -17.16 14.34 19.81
N ILE A 28 -17.46 13.74 20.97
CA ILE A 28 -17.59 14.47 22.23
C ILE A 28 -16.22 14.47 22.88
N VAL A 29 -15.70 15.67 23.14
CA VAL A 29 -14.34 15.86 23.63
C VAL A 29 -14.34 16.72 24.88
N LYS A 30 -13.35 16.49 25.74
CA LYS A 30 -13.04 17.33 26.89
C LYS A 30 -11.64 17.92 26.75
N GLU A 31 -11.47 19.15 27.18
CA GLU A 31 -10.14 19.76 27.25
C GLU A 31 -9.30 19.04 28.31
N VAL A 32 -8.03 18.77 27.99
CA VAL A 32 -7.09 18.07 28.87
C VAL A 32 -5.71 18.73 28.77
N ASP A 33 -4.88 18.50 29.78
CA ASP A 33 -3.47 18.84 29.76
C ASP A 33 -2.67 17.56 30.02
N VAL A 34 -2.14 16.96 28.96
CA VAL A 34 -1.36 15.72 29.01
C VAL A 34 0.00 15.89 28.35
N ASP A 35 0.95 15.05 28.73
CA ASP A 35 2.31 15.07 28.19
C ASP A 35 2.49 14.12 26.98
N TYR A 36 1.41 13.62 26.38
CA TYR A 36 1.45 12.70 25.24
C TYR A 36 0.37 13.00 24.19
N PHE A 37 0.59 12.55 22.96
CA PHE A 37 -0.42 12.48 21.90
C PHE A 37 -0.73 11.01 21.55
N THR A 38 -1.82 10.79 20.83
CA THR A 38 -2.21 9.44 20.38
C THR A 38 -2.01 9.27 18.89
N ASP A 39 -1.44 8.15 18.49
CA ASP A 39 -1.32 7.75 17.08
C ASP A 39 -1.97 6.39 16.87
N ALA A 40 -2.83 6.28 15.86
CA ALA A 40 -3.65 5.11 15.61
C ALA A 40 -3.13 4.32 14.40
N GLU A 41 -3.05 3.00 14.55
CA GLU A 41 -2.55 2.10 13.51
C GLU A 41 -3.72 1.38 12.85
N SER A 42 -3.85 1.58 11.54
CA SER A 42 -4.88 0.95 10.71
C SER A 42 -4.26 -0.13 9.83
N LYS A 43 -5.00 -1.22 9.63
CA LYS A 43 -4.66 -2.31 8.73
C LYS A 43 -5.66 -2.34 7.60
N THR A 44 -5.18 -2.34 6.36
CA THR A 44 -6.01 -2.50 5.16
C THR A 44 -5.82 -3.90 4.59
N ASP A 45 -6.92 -4.59 4.32
CA ASP A 45 -6.98 -5.88 3.67
C ASP A 45 -7.62 -5.75 2.29
N LEU A 46 -7.10 -6.45 1.29
CA LEU A 46 -7.63 -6.47 -0.07
C LEU A 46 -8.15 -7.88 -0.39
N LYS A 47 -9.39 -7.95 -0.89
CA LYS A 47 -9.99 -9.19 -1.39
C LYS A 47 -10.44 -9.00 -2.84
N VAL A 48 -10.07 -9.92 -3.72
CA VAL A 48 -10.60 -9.96 -5.10
C VAL A 48 -12.00 -10.55 -5.03
N LEU A 49 -12.98 -9.85 -5.62
CA LEU A 49 -14.38 -10.25 -5.66
C LEU A 49 -14.70 -10.95 -6.99
N THR A 50 -14.33 -10.30 -8.10
CA THR A 50 -14.54 -10.82 -9.46
C THR A 50 -13.28 -10.67 -10.29
N VAL A 51 -13.13 -11.54 -11.29
CA VAL A 51 -12.09 -11.45 -12.31
C VAL A 51 -12.80 -11.22 -13.64
N GLU A 52 -12.70 -10.00 -14.14
CA GLU A 52 -13.37 -9.57 -15.38
C GLU A 52 -12.47 -9.82 -16.60
N ARG A 53 -11.16 -9.62 -16.42
CA ARG A 53 -10.14 -9.94 -17.42
C ARG A 53 -8.97 -10.65 -16.79
N GLN A 54 -8.43 -11.60 -17.53
CA GLN A 54 -7.27 -12.37 -17.14
C GLN A 54 -6.38 -12.59 -18.36
N ASP A 55 -5.08 -12.52 -18.12
CA ASP A 55 -4.03 -12.78 -19.10
C ASP A 55 -3.11 -13.83 -18.48
N GLU A 56 -3.37 -15.10 -18.83
CA GLU A 56 -2.67 -16.28 -18.31
C GLU A 56 -1.16 -16.25 -18.60
N PRO A 57 -0.69 -15.94 -19.84
CA PRO A 57 0.76 -15.85 -20.11
C PRO A 57 1.48 -14.85 -19.20
N SER A 58 0.86 -13.71 -18.92
CA SER A 58 1.45 -12.71 -18.02
C SER A 58 1.04 -12.88 -16.55
N MET A 59 0.21 -13.87 -16.19
CA MET A 59 -0.34 -14.07 -14.85
C MET A 59 -0.90 -12.77 -14.23
N SER A 60 -1.61 -11.99 -15.05
CA SER A 60 -2.18 -10.72 -14.61
C SER A 60 -3.69 -10.71 -14.78
N GLY A 61 -4.37 -9.91 -13.97
CA GLY A 61 -5.82 -9.82 -13.99
C GLY A 61 -6.32 -8.42 -13.69
N TRP A 62 -7.59 -8.21 -14.00
CA TRP A 62 -8.34 -7.02 -13.66
C TRP A 62 -9.77 -7.40 -13.28
N GLY A 63 -10.31 -6.72 -12.28
CA GLY A 63 -11.67 -6.95 -11.81
C GLY A 63 -11.98 -6.20 -10.53
N GLU A 64 -13.09 -6.56 -9.89
CA GLU A 64 -13.54 -5.90 -8.66
C GLU A 64 -12.80 -6.41 -7.43
N ILE A 65 -12.50 -5.49 -6.53
CA ILE A 65 -11.92 -5.76 -5.22
C ILE A 65 -12.74 -5.09 -4.12
N SER A 66 -12.66 -5.64 -2.91
CA SER A 66 -13.06 -4.96 -1.67
C SER A 66 -11.84 -4.67 -0.83
N LEU A 67 -11.72 -3.42 -0.38
CA LEU A 67 -10.73 -2.95 0.56
C LEU A 67 -11.39 -2.75 1.92
N THR A 68 -10.94 -3.51 2.92
CA THR A 68 -11.42 -3.40 4.30
C THR A 68 -10.32 -2.77 5.15
N THR A 69 -10.58 -1.59 5.73
CA THR A 69 -9.64 -0.90 6.63
C THR A 69 -10.16 -0.92 8.06
N VAL A 70 -9.35 -1.47 8.97
CA VAL A 70 -9.67 -1.60 10.39
C VAL A 70 -8.62 -0.87 11.22
N THR A 71 -9.07 -0.01 12.14
CA THR A 71 -8.18 0.61 13.12
C THR A 71 -8.15 -0.27 14.36
N VAL A 72 -6.99 -0.87 14.66
CA VAL A 72 -6.89 -1.94 15.66
C VAL A 72 -6.33 -1.49 16.99
N LEU A 73 -5.36 -0.57 16.96
CA LEU A 73 -4.65 -0.09 18.14
C LEU A 73 -4.31 1.38 18.00
N PHE A 74 -4.07 2.01 19.15
CA PHE A 74 -3.40 3.29 19.21
C PHE A 74 -2.25 3.24 20.22
N LYS A 75 -1.25 4.07 20.00
CA LYS A 75 -0.10 4.27 20.89
C LYS A 75 -0.23 5.64 21.54
N LYS A 76 0.19 5.75 22.79
CA LYS A 76 0.40 7.01 23.50
C LYS A 76 1.88 7.36 23.38
N VAL A 77 2.18 8.47 22.73
CA VAL A 77 3.53 8.90 22.42
C VAL A 77 3.81 10.21 23.15
N LYS A 78 4.83 10.21 24.01
CA LYS A 78 5.18 11.38 24.81
C LYS A 78 5.64 12.54 23.93
N PHE A 79 5.23 13.76 24.27
CA PHE A 79 5.74 14.96 23.61
C PHE A 79 7.25 15.07 23.81
N PHE A 80 7.92 15.63 22.79
CA PHE A 80 9.37 15.86 22.73
C PHE A 80 10.22 14.57 22.67
N THR A 81 10.07 13.63 23.60
CA THR A 81 10.89 12.42 23.66
C THR A 81 10.49 11.35 22.64
N HIS A 82 9.25 11.39 22.14
CA HIS A 82 8.68 10.39 21.22
C HIS A 82 8.71 8.96 21.79
N GLU A 83 8.79 8.83 23.11
CA GLU A 83 8.74 7.54 23.79
C GLU A 83 7.31 7.02 23.81
N ASN A 84 7.17 5.71 23.57
CA ASN A 84 5.90 5.03 23.73
C ASN A 84 5.63 4.82 25.23
N VAL A 85 4.62 5.52 25.74
CA VAL A 85 4.22 5.47 27.16
C VAL A 85 2.98 4.60 27.39
N GLY A 86 2.44 3.99 26.34
CA GLY A 86 1.33 3.05 26.44
C GLY A 86 0.63 2.79 25.12
N SER A 87 -0.33 1.87 25.15
CA SER A 87 -1.18 1.56 24.00
C SER A 87 -2.59 1.23 24.45
N GLY A 88 -3.56 1.39 23.56
CA GLY A 88 -4.93 0.95 23.75
C GLY A 88 -5.48 0.27 22.51
N LYS A 89 -6.55 -0.49 22.69
CA LYS A 89 -7.31 -1.07 21.57
C LYS A 89 -8.29 -0.04 21.03
N VAL A 90 -8.46 -0.05 19.72
CA VAL A 90 -9.50 0.72 19.05
C VAL A 90 -10.57 -0.26 18.56
N SER A 91 -11.83 0.03 18.86
CA SER A 91 -12.97 -0.69 18.30
C SER A 91 -13.77 0.32 17.50
N LEU A 92 -13.37 0.49 16.24
CA LEU A 92 -14.13 1.25 15.25
C LEU A 92 -14.71 0.29 14.22
N PRO A 93 -15.86 0.62 13.60
CA PRO A 93 -16.38 -0.13 12.48
C PRO A 93 -15.34 -0.27 11.37
N GLU A 94 -15.36 -1.41 10.68
CA GLU A 94 -14.52 -1.62 9.50
C GLU A 94 -15.01 -0.70 8.37
N ILE A 95 -14.08 -0.01 7.71
CA ILE A 95 -14.39 0.81 6.55
C ILE A 95 -14.16 -0.04 5.32
N GLU A 96 -15.24 -0.34 4.60
CA GLU A 96 -15.18 -1.08 3.34
C GLU A 96 -15.31 -0.14 2.14
N MET A 97 -14.47 -0.36 1.13
CA MET A 97 -14.56 0.31 -0.17
C MET A 97 -14.48 -0.73 -1.27
N SER A 98 -15.55 -0.85 -2.06
CA SER A 98 -15.54 -1.62 -3.30
C SER A 98 -15.02 -0.75 -4.44
N THR A 99 -14.09 -1.28 -5.23
CA THR A 99 -13.49 -0.60 -6.39
C THR A 99 -12.90 -1.62 -7.37
N THR A 100 -12.22 -1.16 -8.41
CA THR A 100 -11.52 -2.03 -9.38
C THR A 100 -10.02 -2.02 -9.19
N SER A 101 -9.37 -3.14 -9.53
CA SER A 101 -7.92 -3.31 -9.42
C SER A 101 -7.36 -4.06 -10.61
N PHE A 102 -6.16 -3.66 -11.00
CA PHE A 102 -5.21 -4.45 -11.74
C PHE A 102 -4.38 -5.24 -10.74
N TRP A 103 -4.04 -6.48 -11.05
CA TRP A 103 -3.03 -7.22 -10.30
C TRP A 103 -2.08 -8.00 -11.20
N GLN A 104 -0.86 -8.13 -10.71
CA GLN A 104 0.21 -8.89 -11.34
C GLN A 104 0.68 -9.96 -10.35
N GLU A 105 0.51 -11.23 -10.69
CA GLU A 105 1.03 -12.35 -9.92
C GLU A 105 2.41 -12.77 -10.40
N PHE A 106 3.15 -13.44 -9.53
CA PHE A 106 4.38 -14.13 -9.89
C PHE A 106 4.23 -15.64 -9.61
N PRO A 107 4.80 -16.51 -10.46
CA PRO A 107 4.85 -17.94 -10.18
C PRO A 107 5.70 -18.21 -8.92
N LEU A 108 5.40 -19.28 -8.18
CA LEU A 108 6.17 -19.61 -6.96
C LEU A 108 7.61 -20.04 -7.29
N GLU A 109 7.83 -20.53 -8.50
CA GLU A 109 9.15 -20.90 -9.02
C GLU A 109 10.09 -19.68 -9.10
N ILE A 110 9.55 -18.46 -9.08
CA ILE A 110 10.36 -17.24 -9.12
C ILE A 110 11.28 -17.13 -7.88
N TYR A 111 10.87 -17.68 -6.72
CA TYR A 111 11.67 -17.66 -5.49
C TYR A 111 13.00 -18.38 -5.69
N ASP A 112 12.97 -19.54 -6.35
CA ASP A 112 14.16 -20.34 -6.64
C ASP A 112 14.99 -19.71 -7.76
N GLN A 113 14.33 -19.18 -8.80
CA GLN A 113 15.01 -18.56 -9.96
C GLN A 113 15.87 -17.36 -9.57
N ILE A 114 15.41 -16.55 -8.60
CA ILE A 114 16.16 -15.37 -8.13
C ILE A 114 16.84 -15.60 -6.77
N ASN A 115 16.75 -16.83 -6.23
CA ASN A 115 17.36 -17.27 -4.97
C ASN A 115 17.05 -16.34 -3.77
N VAL A 116 15.76 -16.16 -3.48
CA VAL A 116 15.30 -15.32 -2.36
C VAL A 116 14.28 -16.03 -1.48
N ASP A 117 14.31 -15.66 -0.21
CA ASP A 117 13.27 -16.02 0.76
C ASP A 117 12.04 -15.10 0.64
N ARG A 118 10.98 -15.45 1.39
CA ARG A 118 9.71 -14.71 1.40
C ARG A 118 9.83 -13.29 1.95
N GLU A 119 10.72 -13.08 2.91
CA GLU A 119 10.92 -11.78 3.54
C GLU A 119 11.51 -10.80 2.54
N LYS A 120 12.62 -11.18 1.88
CA LYS A 120 13.26 -10.40 0.83
C LYS A 120 12.34 -10.17 -0.36
N MET A 121 11.57 -11.17 -0.77
CA MET A 121 10.56 -10.99 -1.83
C MET A 121 9.54 -9.91 -1.44
N GLY A 122 9.08 -9.89 -0.19
CA GLY A 122 8.18 -8.84 0.30
C GLY A 122 8.77 -7.45 0.20
N GLU A 123 10.07 -7.31 0.48
CA GLU A 123 10.74 -6.03 0.32
C GLU A 123 10.84 -5.59 -1.15
N VAL A 124 11.20 -6.51 -2.04
CA VAL A 124 11.29 -6.25 -3.48
C VAL A 124 9.93 -5.85 -4.03
N LEU A 125 8.87 -6.61 -3.72
CA LEU A 125 7.52 -6.30 -4.17
C LEU A 125 7.01 -4.96 -3.63
N ARG A 126 7.31 -4.63 -2.37
CA ARG A 126 6.99 -3.30 -1.81
C ARG A 126 7.69 -2.19 -2.57
N GLY A 127 8.95 -2.41 -2.96
CA GLY A 127 9.69 -1.46 -3.79
C GLY A 127 9.13 -1.33 -5.20
N MET A 128 8.73 -2.44 -5.82
CA MET A 128 8.04 -2.44 -7.12
C MET A 128 6.69 -1.73 -7.04
N ALA A 129 5.90 -1.97 -5.98
CA ALA A 129 4.63 -1.28 -5.74
C ALA A 129 4.82 0.23 -5.59
N ASN A 130 5.85 0.69 -4.86
CA ASN A 130 6.19 2.11 -4.79
C ASN A 130 6.47 2.69 -6.19
N CYS A 131 7.36 2.04 -6.94
CA CYS A 131 7.75 2.50 -8.28
C CYS A 131 6.55 2.52 -9.25
N LEU A 132 5.71 1.48 -9.23
CA LEU A 132 4.52 1.41 -10.07
C LEU A 132 3.46 2.44 -9.67
N GLY A 133 3.29 2.71 -8.37
CA GLY A 133 2.42 3.78 -7.87
C GLY A 133 2.88 5.18 -8.31
N ASP A 134 4.17 5.36 -8.58
CA ASP A 134 4.73 6.62 -9.08
C ASP A 134 4.69 6.73 -10.61
N ILE A 135 4.91 5.61 -11.32
CA ILE A 135 5.00 5.57 -12.78
C ILE A 135 3.63 5.44 -13.45
N ALA A 136 2.74 4.61 -12.94
CA ALA A 136 1.44 4.37 -13.56
C ALA A 136 0.65 5.69 -13.80
N PRO A 137 0.56 6.64 -12.84
CA PRO A 137 -0.13 7.91 -13.04
C PRO A 137 0.35 8.72 -14.25
N LEU A 138 1.63 8.62 -14.62
CA LEU A 138 2.19 9.31 -15.79
C LEU A 138 1.66 8.77 -17.12
N TYR A 139 1.29 7.49 -17.15
CA TYR A 139 0.80 6.80 -18.36
C TYR A 139 -0.72 6.93 -18.51
N ILE A 140 -1.45 6.97 -17.39
CA ILE A 140 -2.92 7.09 -17.38
C ILE A 140 -3.40 8.53 -17.13
N LEU A 141 -2.47 9.48 -16.95
CA LEU A 141 -2.71 10.91 -16.77
C LEU A 141 -3.61 11.24 -15.57
N CYS A 142 -3.35 10.60 -14.43
CA CYS A 142 -4.06 10.87 -13.16
C CYS A 142 -3.12 11.43 -12.08
N ASP A 143 -3.67 11.87 -10.94
CA ASP A 143 -2.84 12.20 -9.77
C ASP A 143 -2.33 10.92 -9.11
N ARG A 144 -1.16 11.01 -8.46
CA ARG A 144 -0.59 9.89 -7.69
C ARG A 144 -1.56 9.39 -6.60
N LYS A 145 -2.36 10.29 -6.02
CA LYS A 145 -3.32 9.95 -4.96
C LYS A 145 -4.54 9.19 -5.49
N ASP A 146 -4.80 9.22 -6.79
CA ASP A 146 -5.92 8.52 -7.42
C ASP A 146 -5.68 7.00 -7.52
N ILE A 147 -4.44 6.56 -7.36
CA ILE A 147 -4.04 5.16 -7.43
C ILE A 147 -3.50 4.69 -6.09
N GLY A 148 -4.04 3.56 -5.62
CA GLY A 148 -3.44 2.78 -4.56
C GLY A 148 -2.53 1.71 -5.13
N SER A 149 -1.36 1.53 -4.53
CA SER A 149 -0.48 0.40 -4.84
C SER A 149 -0.09 -0.33 -3.58
N ILE A 150 -0.29 -1.64 -3.58
CA ILE A 150 0.09 -2.53 -2.48
C ILE A 150 0.69 -3.82 -3.02
N SER A 151 1.43 -4.52 -2.16
CA SER A 151 2.06 -5.79 -2.48
C SER A 151 1.74 -6.82 -1.40
N ASN A 152 1.39 -8.04 -1.81
CA ASN A 152 1.22 -9.19 -0.92
C ASN A 152 2.25 -10.26 -1.29
N VAL A 153 3.03 -10.73 -0.32
CA VAL A 153 3.95 -11.89 -0.51
C VAL A 153 3.17 -13.18 -0.76
N LYS A 154 1.98 -13.27 -0.17
CA LYS A 154 1.03 -14.35 -0.36
C LYS A 154 -0.38 -13.74 -0.43
N ALA A 155 -0.90 -13.57 -1.63
CA ALA A 155 -2.27 -13.12 -1.85
C ALA A 155 -3.27 -14.16 -1.34
N LYS A 156 -4.40 -13.71 -0.79
CA LYS A 156 -5.40 -14.63 -0.22
C LYS A 156 -6.15 -15.46 -1.27
N PHE A 157 -6.33 -14.91 -2.46
CA PHE A 157 -7.14 -15.54 -3.50
C PHE A 157 -6.37 -16.58 -4.33
N SER A 158 -5.05 -16.42 -4.47
CA SER A 158 -4.22 -17.28 -5.32
C SER A 158 -3.01 -17.89 -4.62
N GLU A 159 -2.72 -17.48 -3.38
CA GLU A 159 -1.55 -17.90 -2.60
C GLU A 159 -0.18 -17.53 -3.20
N LYS A 160 -0.15 -16.70 -4.23
CA LYS A 160 1.05 -16.26 -4.93
C LYS A 160 1.51 -14.87 -4.46
N PRO A 161 2.77 -14.47 -4.76
CA PRO A 161 3.20 -13.10 -4.61
C PRO A 161 2.50 -12.23 -5.65
N THR A 162 1.92 -11.10 -5.22
CA THR A 162 1.04 -10.29 -6.06
C THR A 162 1.22 -8.81 -5.80
N LEU A 163 1.30 -8.03 -6.88
CA LEU A 163 1.21 -6.56 -6.87
C LEU A 163 -0.21 -6.15 -7.26
N TYR A 164 -0.74 -5.14 -6.59
CA TYR A 164 -2.04 -4.55 -6.90
C TYR A 164 -1.89 -3.07 -7.21
N LEU A 165 -2.60 -2.61 -8.23
CA LEU A 165 -2.86 -1.20 -8.51
C LEU A 165 -4.37 -1.00 -8.65
N TYR A 166 -4.95 -0.20 -7.76
CA TYR A 166 -6.40 -0.03 -7.66
C TYR A 166 -6.80 1.44 -7.65
N ASP A 167 -8.03 1.70 -8.06
CA ASP A 167 -8.60 3.04 -8.09
C ASP A 167 -8.94 3.47 -6.65
N ARG A 168 -8.43 4.61 -6.19
CA ARG A 168 -8.78 5.18 -4.86
C ARG A 168 -10.10 5.95 -4.88
N VAL A 169 -11.08 5.39 -5.57
CA VAL A 169 -12.43 5.93 -5.72
C VAL A 169 -13.43 4.79 -5.58
N PRO A 170 -14.49 4.93 -4.76
CA PRO A 170 -15.56 3.93 -4.69
C PRO A 170 -16.17 3.65 -6.07
N GLY A 171 -16.36 2.36 -6.39
CA GLY A 171 -16.87 1.89 -7.68
C GLY A 171 -15.82 1.83 -8.81
N GLY A 172 -14.65 2.46 -8.63
CA GLY A 172 -13.64 2.56 -9.68
C GLY A 172 -14.02 3.52 -10.80
N VAL A 173 -13.02 4.09 -11.46
CA VAL A 173 -13.19 5.06 -12.55
C VAL A 173 -12.48 4.62 -13.84
N GLY A 174 -11.84 3.45 -13.83
CA GLY A 174 -11.22 2.83 -15.00
C GLY A 174 -9.71 3.02 -15.09
N PHE A 175 -9.06 3.49 -14.03
CA PHE A 175 -7.61 3.67 -14.02
C PHE A 175 -6.87 2.32 -14.03
N SER A 176 -7.25 1.43 -13.13
CA SER A 176 -6.77 0.05 -13.06
C SER A 176 -6.99 -0.72 -14.36
N GLU A 177 -8.13 -0.47 -15.03
CA GLU A 177 -8.46 -1.06 -16.33
C GLU A 177 -7.47 -0.63 -17.41
N LYS A 178 -7.17 0.67 -17.44
CA LYS A 178 -6.19 1.23 -18.37
C LYS A 178 -4.78 0.72 -18.06
N ILE A 179 -4.42 0.60 -16.79
CA ILE A 179 -3.16 -0.02 -16.34
C ILE A 179 -3.05 -1.46 -16.85
N PHE A 180 -4.09 -2.28 -16.74
CA PHE A 180 -4.09 -3.65 -17.28
C PHE A 180 -3.78 -3.68 -18.78
N THR A 181 -4.29 -2.71 -19.53
CA THR A 181 -4.08 -2.61 -20.98
C THR A 181 -2.67 -2.10 -21.33
N MET A 182 -2.09 -1.22 -20.50
CA MET A 182 -0.79 -0.57 -20.73
C MET A 182 0.36 -1.14 -19.87
N LYS A 183 0.15 -2.30 -19.24
CA LYS A 183 1.07 -2.87 -18.24
C LYS A 183 2.49 -3.02 -18.77
N LYS A 184 2.67 -3.44 -20.03
CA LYS A 184 3.99 -3.65 -20.63
C LYS A 184 4.78 -2.32 -20.76
N GLU A 185 4.13 -1.24 -21.16
CA GLU A 185 4.72 0.10 -21.26
C GLU A 185 5.10 0.64 -19.88
N ILE A 186 4.21 0.46 -18.91
CA ILE A 186 4.43 0.86 -17.51
C ILE A 186 5.62 0.11 -16.90
N TYR A 187 5.73 -1.21 -17.14
CA TYR A 187 6.87 -2.02 -16.68
C TYR A 187 8.19 -1.55 -17.29
N LYS A 188 8.23 -1.28 -18.60
CA LYS A 188 9.42 -0.74 -19.26
C LYS A 188 9.87 0.59 -18.65
N ALA A 189 8.91 1.46 -18.34
CA ALA A 189 9.17 2.74 -17.71
C ALA A 189 9.67 2.63 -16.27
N ALA A 190 9.04 1.78 -15.46
CA ALA A 190 9.47 1.48 -14.10
C ALA A 190 10.89 0.92 -14.09
N ARG A 191 11.18 -0.04 -14.97
CA ARG A 191 12.51 -0.61 -15.15
C ARG A 191 13.55 0.43 -15.60
N TYR A 192 13.18 1.33 -16.52
CA TYR A 192 14.03 2.44 -16.93
C TYR A 192 14.34 3.42 -15.78
N LEU A 193 13.33 3.81 -15.00
CA LEU A 193 13.50 4.67 -13.83
C LEU A 193 14.48 4.05 -12.83
N ILE A 194 14.32 2.77 -12.54
CA ILE A 194 15.19 2.08 -11.58
C ILE A 194 16.63 2.04 -12.09
N LYS A 195 16.86 1.71 -13.37
CA LYS A 195 18.21 1.64 -13.95
C LYS A 195 18.90 3.00 -14.07
N SER A 196 18.14 4.06 -14.36
CA SER A 196 18.66 5.42 -14.53
C SER A 196 18.88 6.17 -13.20
N CYS A 197 18.24 5.73 -12.12
CA CYS A 197 18.39 6.34 -10.82
C CYS A 197 19.79 6.10 -10.25
N ALA A 198 20.47 7.17 -9.81
CA ALA A 198 21.83 7.12 -9.26
C ALA A 198 21.96 6.48 -7.86
N CYS A 199 20.84 6.18 -7.19
CA CYS A 199 20.89 5.55 -5.86
C CYS A 199 21.45 4.12 -5.92
N GLU A 200 22.09 3.68 -4.85
CA GLU A 200 22.65 2.32 -4.76
C GLU A 200 21.56 1.28 -4.43
N ALA A 201 20.78 1.53 -3.37
CA ALA A 201 19.87 0.54 -2.81
C ALA A 201 18.37 0.87 -2.91
N GLY A 202 18.06 2.07 -3.41
CA GLY A 202 16.71 2.61 -3.50
C GLY A 202 16.60 3.97 -2.82
N CYS A 203 15.73 4.82 -3.35
CA CYS A 203 15.43 6.15 -2.80
C CYS A 203 13.95 6.49 -3.03
N PRO A 204 13.42 7.55 -2.40
CA PRO A 204 12.03 7.96 -2.57
C PRO A 204 11.59 8.18 -4.03
N SER A 205 12.52 8.41 -4.95
CA SER A 205 12.24 8.65 -6.38
C SER A 205 12.26 7.38 -7.24
N CYS A 206 12.50 6.19 -6.68
CA CYS A 206 12.46 4.93 -7.44
C CYS A 206 11.68 3.84 -6.69
N ILE A 207 12.36 2.89 -6.04
CA ILE A 207 11.75 1.78 -5.30
C ILE A 207 11.55 2.09 -3.80
N GLY A 208 11.70 3.35 -3.39
CA GLY A 208 11.73 3.76 -1.98
C GLY A 208 13.09 3.49 -1.32
N PRO A 209 13.35 4.07 -0.13
CA PRO A 209 14.54 3.76 0.68
C PRO A 209 14.40 2.36 1.34
N PRO A 210 15.47 1.55 1.40
CA PRO A 210 15.47 0.31 2.16
C PRO A 210 15.75 0.53 3.65
N PRO A 211 15.36 -0.40 4.53
CA PRO A 211 15.71 -0.33 5.95
C PRO A 211 17.21 -0.57 6.21
N ASP A 212 17.88 -1.35 5.37
CA ASP A 212 19.26 -1.84 5.58
C ASP A 212 20.28 -1.34 4.53
N ASN A 213 19.91 -0.39 3.65
CA ASN A 213 20.74 0.10 2.54
C ASN A 213 21.30 -1.00 1.62
N ASN A 214 20.62 -2.14 1.52
CA ASN A 214 21.09 -3.26 0.71
C ASN A 214 20.73 -3.13 -0.79
N PRO A 215 21.71 -3.12 -1.71
CA PRO A 215 21.48 -2.95 -3.15
C PRO A 215 20.70 -4.08 -3.83
N ILE A 216 20.62 -5.25 -3.18
CA ILE A 216 19.96 -6.44 -3.73
C ILE A 216 18.53 -6.13 -4.17
N ARG A 217 17.79 -5.32 -3.40
CA ARG A 217 16.39 -4.99 -3.70
C ARG A 217 16.21 -4.34 -5.06
N LYS A 218 17.11 -3.43 -5.42
CA LYS A 218 17.09 -2.69 -6.69
C LYS A 218 17.36 -3.60 -7.88
N ASN A 219 18.36 -4.47 -7.75
CA ASN A 219 18.73 -5.42 -8.78
C ASN A 219 17.62 -6.45 -9.01
N LEU A 220 17.02 -6.98 -7.93
CA LEU A 220 15.92 -7.93 -8.03
C LEU A 220 14.66 -7.30 -8.65
N ALA A 221 14.32 -6.06 -8.29
CA ALA A 221 13.19 -5.37 -8.90
C ALA A 221 13.38 -5.23 -10.42
N VAL A 222 14.59 -4.93 -10.88
CA VAL A 222 14.92 -4.89 -12.32
C VAL A 222 14.74 -6.25 -12.97
N ILE A 223 15.24 -7.33 -12.36
CA ILE A 223 15.10 -8.70 -12.87
C ILE A 223 13.62 -9.07 -13.00
N LEU A 224 12.81 -8.76 -11.99
CA LEU A 224 11.37 -9.05 -12.02
C LEU A 224 10.64 -8.22 -13.08
N PHE A 225 10.99 -6.96 -13.30
CA PHE A 225 10.42 -6.19 -14.42
C PHE A 225 10.87 -6.72 -15.78
N ASP A 226 12.13 -7.13 -15.93
CA ASP A 226 12.63 -7.75 -17.16
C ASP A 226 11.85 -9.05 -17.45
N TYR A 227 11.66 -9.90 -16.44
CA TYR A 227 10.79 -11.09 -16.52
C TYR A 227 9.40 -10.74 -17.03
N LEU A 228 8.72 -9.74 -16.44
CA LEU A 228 7.36 -9.34 -16.85
C LEU A 228 7.28 -8.75 -18.26
N ILE A 229 8.33 -8.05 -18.71
CA ILE A 229 8.38 -7.45 -20.05
C ILE A 229 8.54 -8.53 -21.13
N ASP A 230 9.30 -9.58 -20.84
CA ASP A 230 9.64 -10.64 -21.77
C ASP A 230 8.56 -11.74 -21.87
N LEU A 231 7.54 -11.72 -21.01
CA LEU A 231 6.35 -12.56 -21.14
C LEU A 231 5.64 -12.24 -22.46
N LYS A 232 5.49 -13.26 -23.31
CA LYS A 232 4.85 -13.15 -24.63
C LYS A 232 3.35 -12.97 -24.47
#